data_AF-A0A4Y2DG42-F1
#
_entry.id   AF-A0A4Y2DG42-F1
#
_cell.length_a   1.000
_cell.length_b   1.000
_cell.length_c   1.000
_cell.angle_alpha   90.00
_cell.angle_beta   90.00
_cell.angle_gamma   90.00
#
_symmetry.space_group_name_H-M   'P 1'
#
loop_
_entity.id
_entity.type
_entity.pdbx_description
1 polymer ?
#
loop_
_entity_poly.entity_id
_entity_poly.type
_entity_poly.pdbx_seq_one_letter_code
_entity_poly.pdbx_strand_id
1 'polypeptide(L)'
;MLLDVKRAAGLAVASLCKTLPDVTLIGTASKHKHETIAEYFTHLFDHSQDYVQETKKLLPEGVDLVLDCVCGEDVNKGYSLLKPLGRYVLYGTSSIVSGETKSFFSFAKSWWQVDKVSPIKLFDENKILAGFHLRHLLYQQGCHEYVRGVVSKVFKLWEDKKIKVTTDSEWAFEDVAEAMQKMHDRKNIGKITLLSDKAPKPQQKAPKEKEKSITSGESTDTDPKDEQTPPPYHFNDYLEEDSPINERRTRLFNSSEVAID
;
A
#
# COMPACT_ATOMS: atom_id res chain seq x y z
N MET A 1 0.99 -14.55 -11.96
CA MET A 1 1.12 -13.27 -11.20
C MET A 1 0.68 -13.51 -9.77
N LEU A 2 1.40 -13.00 -8.77
CA LEU A 2 1.05 -13.08 -7.35
C LEU A 2 0.75 -11.69 -6.78
N LEU A 3 -0.32 -11.58 -6.01
CA LEU A 3 -0.83 -10.33 -5.47
C LEU A 3 -1.34 -10.48 -4.03
N ASP A 4 -0.94 -9.56 -3.15
CA ASP A 4 -1.57 -9.44 -1.83
C ASP A 4 -2.87 -8.61 -1.93
N VAL A 5 -3.98 -9.16 -1.45
CA VAL A 5 -5.35 -8.60 -1.59
C VAL A 5 -5.81 -7.84 -0.34
N LYS A 6 -4.92 -7.47 0.58
CA LYS A 6 -5.27 -6.76 1.84
C LYS A 6 -6.04 -5.45 1.64
N ARG A 7 -5.94 -4.81 0.47
CA ARG A 7 -6.50 -3.46 0.21
C ARG A 7 -7.30 -3.43 -1.09
N ALA A 8 -8.13 -2.40 -1.22
CA ALA A 8 -8.92 -2.14 -2.44
C ALA A 8 -8.08 -2.14 -3.74
N ALA A 9 -6.81 -1.73 -3.65
CA ALA A 9 -5.87 -1.79 -4.78
C ALA A 9 -5.66 -3.21 -5.31
N GLY A 10 -5.64 -4.23 -4.43
CA GLY A 10 -5.51 -5.63 -4.84
C GLY A 10 -6.70 -6.10 -5.68
N LEU A 11 -7.93 -5.74 -5.28
CA LEU A 11 -9.12 -6.05 -6.09
C LEU A 11 -9.16 -5.27 -7.41
N ALA A 12 -8.69 -4.02 -7.43
CA ALA A 12 -8.60 -3.24 -8.67
C ALA A 12 -7.63 -3.87 -9.68
N VAL A 13 -6.45 -4.31 -9.21
CA VAL A 13 -5.50 -5.05 -10.02
C VAL A 13 -6.11 -6.36 -10.52
N ALA A 14 -6.77 -7.13 -9.65
CA ALA A 14 -7.37 -8.39 -10.04
C ALA A 14 -8.48 -8.21 -11.10
N SER A 15 -9.30 -7.16 -10.97
CA SER A 15 -10.27 -6.77 -11.99
C SER A 15 -9.60 -6.38 -13.31
N LEU A 16 -8.43 -5.71 -13.28
CA LEU A 16 -7.69 -5.38 -14.49
C LEU A 16 -7.10 -6.62 -15.16
N CYS A 17 -6.55 -7.55 -14.38
CA CYS A 17 -5.99 -8.81 -14.90
C CYS A 17 -7.02 -9.65 -15.65
N LYS A 18 -8.31 -9.60 -15.26
CA LYS A 18 -9.40 -10.26 -15.99
C LYS A 18 -9.59 -9.76 -17.43
N THR A 19 -9.10 -8.57 -17.74
CA THR A 19 -9.19 -8.02 -19.11
C THR A 19 -8.12 -8.59 -20.04
N LEU A 20 -7.15 -9.34 -19.50
CA LEU A 20 -6.05 -9.92 -20.23
C LEU A 20 -6.29 -11.43 -20.42
N PRO A 21 -6.05 -11.98 -21.62
CA PRO A 21 -6.09 -13.41 -21.84
C PRO A 21 -4.90 -14.09 -21.12
N ASP A 22 -5.08 -15.36 -20.77
CA ASP A 22 -4.02 -16.26 -20.32
C ASP A 22 -3.23 -15.80 -19.08
N VAL A 23 -3.86 -15.07 -18.17
CA VAL A 23 -3.27 -14.67 -16.89
C VAL A 23 -3.71 -15.60 -15.76
N THR A 24 -2.78 -16.37 -15.21
CA THR A 24 -2.96 -17.06 -13.91
C THR A 24 -2.70 -16.07 -12.78
N LEU A 25 -3.76 -15.73 -12.04
CA LEU A 25 -3.69 -14.79 -10.92
C LEU A 25 -3.81 -15.52 -9.58
N ILE A 26 -2.79 -15.39 -8.75
CA ILE A 26 -2.71 -15.95 -7.40
C ILE A 26 -2.86 -14.81 -6.40
N GLY A 27 -3.84 -14.91 -5.50
CA GLY A 27 -4.07 -13.94 -4.44
C GLY A 27 -3.77 -14.51 -3.05
N THR A 28 -3.29 -13.66 -2.14
CA THR A 28 -3.25 -13.98 -0.70
C THR A 28 -4.22 -13.08 0.07
N ALA A 29 -5.08 -13.70 0.89
CA ALA A 29 -6.10 -12.99 1.66
C ALA A 29 -6.54 -13.81 2.86
N SER A 30 -7.12 -13.19 3.89
CA SER A 30 -7.77 -13.92 4.99
C SER A 30 -8.92 -14.79 4.49
N LYS A 31 -9.06 -16.00 5.05
CA LYS A 31 -10.01 -17.03 4.62
C LYS A 31 -11.46 -16.56 4.57
N HIS A 32 -11.89 -15.72 5.52
CA HIS A 32 -13.24 -15.15 5.55
C HIS A 32 -13.55 -14.25 4.34
N LYS A 33 -12.55 -13.80 3.57
CA LYS A 33 -12.73 -13.02 2.34
C LYS A 33 -12.77 -13.87 1.07
N HIS A 34 -12.34 -15.14 1.15
CA HIS A 34 -12.09 -15.98 -0.03
C HIS A 34 -13.34 -16.14 -0.87
N GLU A 35 -14.47 -16.48 -0.26
CA GLU A 35 -15.73 -16.66 -0.99
C GLU A 35 -16.14 -15.40 -1.76
N THR A 36 -16.03 -14.22 -1.15
CA THR A 36 -16.42 -12.95 -1.76
C THR A 36 -15.52 -12.56 -2.93
N ILE A 37 -14.23 -12.90 -2.88
CA ILE A 37 -13.25 -12.45 -3.89
C ILE A 37 -12.83 -13.55 -4.86
N ALA A 38 -13.30 -14.80 -4.67
CA ALA A 38 -12.91 -15.97 -5.45
C ALA A 38 -13.04 -15.73 -6.95
N GLU A 39 -14.09 -15.02 -7.37
CA GLU A 39 -14.33 -14.75 -8.80
C GLU A 39 -13.17 -14.02 -9.48
N TYR A 40 -12.35 -13.24 -8.75
CA TYR A 40 -11.28 -12.42 -9.33
C TYR A 40 -9.96 -13.17 -9.51
N PHE A 41 -9.78 -14.34 -8.87
CA PHE A 41 -8.50 -15.03 -8.78
C PHE A 41 -8.59 -16.44 -9.35
N THR A 42 -7.51 -16.92 -9.94
CA THR A 42 -7.38 -18.33 -10.34
C THR A 42 -7.14 -19.21 -9.12
N HIS A 43 -6.32 -18.72 -8.18
CA HIS A 43 -6.02 -19.39 -6.92
C HIS A 43 -5.97 -18.38 -5.77
N LEU A 44 -6.46 -18.79 -4.60
CA LEU A 44 -6.42 -18.00 -3.37
C LEU A 44 -5.78 -18.80 -2.24
N PHE A 45 -4.84 -18.17 -1.56
CA PHE A 45 -4.21 -18.73 -0.37
C PHE A 45 -4.57 -17.93 0.87
N ASP A 46 -4.79 -18.64 1.97
CA ASP A 46 -4.92 -18.02 3.27
C ASP A 46 -3.55 -17.64 3.83
N HIS A 47 -3.49 -16.59 4.65
CA HIS A 47 -2.25 -16.16 5.29
C HIS A 47 -1.65 -17.19 6.25
N SER A 48 -2.43 -18.16 6.75
CA SER A 48 -1.91 -19.26 7.56
C SER A 48 -1.13 -20.29 6.75
N GLN A 49 -1.20 -20.25 5.42
CA GLN A 49 -0.53 -21.19 4.53
C GLN A 49 0.82 -20.63 4.08
N ASP A 50 1.78 -21.52 3.83
CA ASP A 50 3.01 -21.15 3.15
C ASP A 50 2.72 -20.94 1.65
N TYR A 51 2.33 -19.71 1.30
CA TYR A 51 2.00 -19.37 -0.08
C TYR A 51 3.17 -19.58 -1.05
N VAL A 52 4.43 -19.62 -0.58
CA VAL A 52 5.59 -19.90 -1.44
C VAL A 52 5.55 -21.35 -1.88
N GLN A 53 5.36 -22.27 -0.93
CA GLN A 53 5.25 -23.69 -1.22
C GLN A 53 4.01 -24.00 -2.06
N GLU A 54 2.85 -23.43 -1.70
CA GLU A 54 1.62 -23.64 -2.47
C GLU A 54 1.73 -23.09 -3.89
N THR A 55 2.38 -21.93 -4.08
CA THR A 55 2.65 -21.39 -5.42
C THR A 55 3.56 -22.32 -6.21
N LYS A 56 4.63 -22.86 -5.60
CA LYS A 56 5.57 -23.77 -6.28
C LYS A 56 4.96 -25.13 -6.64
N LYS A 57 3.97 -25.60 -5.87
CA LYS A 57 3.20 -26.81 -6.24
C LYS A 57 2.40 -26.61 -7.52
N LEU A 58 1.81 -25.43 -7.70
CA LEU A 58 1.03 -25.08 -8.89
C LEU A 58 1.89 -24.65 -10.07
N LEU A 59 2.92 -23.86 -9.80
CA LEU A 59 3.83 -23.24 -10.75
C LEU A 59 5.28 -23.48 -10.28
N PRO A 60 5.87 -24.64 -10.60
CA PRO A 60 7.23 -25.00 -10.14
C PRO A 60 8.30 -23.98 -10.51
N GLU A 61 8.17 -23.37 -11.69
CA GLU A 61 9.06 -22.32 -12.19
C GLU A 61 8.86 -20.95 -11.50
N GLY A 62 7.78 -20.78 -10.74
CA GLY A 62 7.43 -19.52 -10.08
C GLY A 62 6.49 -18.63 -10.89
N VAL A 63 6.60 -17.31 -10.72
CA VAL A 63 5.71 -16.30 -11.31
C VAL A 63 6.47 -15.19 -12.03
N ASP A 64 5.83 -14.57 -13.01
CA ASP A 64 6.40 -13.50 -13.83
C ASP A 64 6.31 -12.11 -13.15
N LEU A 65 5.36 -11.94 -12.24
CA LEU A 65 5.10 -10.67 -11.55
C LEU A 65 4.61 -10.93 -10.12
N VAL A 66 5.23 -10.24 -9.17
CA VAL A 66 4.80 -10.11 -7.77
C VAL A 66 4.49 -8.65 -7.48
N LEU A 67 3.29 -8.37 -7.00
CA LEU A 67 2.89 -7.04 -6.53
C LEU A 67 2.72 -7.06 -5.01
N ASP A 68 3.61 -6.38 -4.31
CA ASP A 68 3.64 -6.33 -2.86
C ASP A 68 3.18 -4.98 -2.31
N CYS A 69 2.27 -5.04 -1.34
CA CYS A 69 1.74 -3.90 -0.61
C CYS A 69 2.03 -3.95 0.89
N VAL A 70 2.67 -5.03 1.38
CA VAL A 70 2.95 -5.28 2.79
C VAL A 70 4.27 -4.65 3.17
N CYS A 71 5.33 -4.91 2.39
CA CYS A 71 6.70 -4.58 2.74
C CYS A 71 7.20 -5.33 3.99
N GLY A 72 8.48 -5.72 4.02
CA GLY A 72 9.12 -6.38 5.17
C GLY A 72 9.69 -7.77 4.85
N GLU A 73 9.53 -8.72 5.78
CA GLU A 73 10.11 -10.08 5.67
C GLU A 73 9.60 -10.88 4.45
N ASP A 74 8.43 -10.52 3.92
CA ASP A 74 7.83 -11.16 2.74
C ASP A 74 8.51 -10.76 1.42
N VAL A 75 9.38 -9.74 1.40
CA VAL A 75 10.11 -9.33 0.19
C VAL A 75 10.95 -10.48 -0.35
N ASN A 76 11.70 -11.16 0.51
CA ASN A 76 12.55 -12.28 0.10
C ASN A 76 11.74 -13.46 -0.43
N LYS A 77 10.57 -13.73 0.18
CA LYS A 77 9.66 -14.80 -0.26
C LYS A 77 9.11 -14.51 -1.65
N GLY A 78 8.55 -13.32 -1.86
CA GLY A 78 8.04 -12.90 -3.18
C GLY A 78 9.14 -12.88 -4.24
N TYR A 79 10.32 -12.35 -3.91
CA TYR A 79 11.48 -12.36 -4.81
C TYR A 79 11.94 -13.79 -5.19
N SER A 80 11.91 -14.73 -4.23
CA SER A 80 12.28 -16.13 -4.47
C SER A 80 11.31 -16.89 -5.37
N LEU A 81 10.09 -16.37 -5.55
CA LEU A 81 9.09 -16.93 -6.45
C LEU A 81 9.22 -16.41 -7.88
N LEU A 82 10.09 -15.44 -8.16
CA LEU A 82 10.24 -14.92 -9.51
C LEU A 82 10.95 -15.92 -10.42
N LYS A 83 10.39 -16.09 -11.62
CA LYS A 83 11.08 -16.65 -12.79
C LYS A 83 12.23 -15.74 -13.23
N PRO A 84 13.17 -16.22 -14.06
CA PRO A 84 14.02 -15.35 -14.86
C PRO A 84 13.17 -14.32 -15.62
N LEU A 85 13.64 -13.07 -15.66
CA LEU A 85 12.96 -11.87 -16.19
C LEU A 85 11.69 -11.46 -15.42
N GLY A 86 11.38 -12.14 -14.32
CA GLY A 86 10.28 -11.81 -13.44
C GLY A 86 10.50 -10.47 -12.71
N ARG A 87 9.39 -9.83 -12.32
CA ARG A 87 9.41 -8.52 -11.67
C ARG A 87 8.76 -8.56 -10.30
N TYR A 88 9.44 -8.00 -9.31
CA TYR A 88 8.87 -7.66 -8.02
C TYR A 88 8.60 -6.16 -7.98
N VAL A 89 7.38 -5.75 -7.67
CA VAL A 89 7.02 -4.34 -7.52
C VAL A 89 6.47 -4.09 -6.13
N LEU A 90 7.20 -3.33 -5.33
CA LEU A 90 6.73 -2.79 -4.06
C LEU A 90 5.91 -1.53 -4.33
N TYR A 91 4.64 -1.53 -3.96
CA TYR A 91 3.75 -0.38 -4.19
C TYR A 91 3.03 0.14 -2.94
N GLY A 92 3.30 -0.46 -1.77
CA GLY A 92 2.74 -0.02 -0.50
C GLY A 92 3.50 -0.56 0.70
N THR A 93 3.34 0.12 1.84
CA THR A 93 3.97 -0.22 3.12
C THR A 93 2.90 -0.47 4.19
N SER A 94 1.98 -1.39 3.90
CA SER A 94 0.81 -1.62 4.76
C SER A 94 1.15 -2.19 6.15
N SER A 95 2.35 -2.73 6.35
CA SER A 95 2.89 -3.12 7.66
C SER A 95 3.18 -1.94 8.58
N ILE A 96 3.51 -0.76 8.05
CA ILE A 96 3.84 0.45 8.83
C ILE A 96 2.57 1.08 9.46
N VAL A 97 1.42 0.89 8.82
CA VAL A 97 0.16 1.58 9.18
C VAL A 97 -0.67 0.82 10.23
N SER A 98 -0.35 -0.43 10.54
CA SER A 98 -1.16 -1.27 11.46
C SER A 98 -0.94 -1.02 12.96
N GLY A 99 -0.14 -0.02 13.35
CA GLY A 99 -0.10 0.41 14.75
C GLY A 99 0.26 -0.69 15.76
N GLU A 100 0.89 -1.79 15.35
CA GLU A 100 1.56 -2.67 16.31
C GLU A 100 2.65 -1.82 16.96
N THR A 101 2.42 -1.45 18.20
CA THR A 101 3.25 -0.58 19.04
C THR A 101 4.68 -1.06 19.24
N LYS A 102 5.08 -2.15 18.56
CA LYS A 102 6.47 -2.56 18.35
C LYS A 102 7.11 -1.74 17.24
N SER A 103 7.28 -0.46 17.56
CA SER A 103 8.30 0.49 17.10
C SER A 103 8.66 0.49 15.62
N PHE A 104 8.57 1.66 15.00
CA PHE A 104 9.28 2.02 13.77
C PHE A 104 10.75 1.53 13.76
N PHE A 105 11.40 1.40 14.92
CA PHE A 105 12.71 0.80 15.10
C PHE A 105 12.76 -0.71 14.78
N SER A 106 11.72 -1.48 15.11
CA SER A 106 11.59 -2.89 14.70
C SER A 106 11.39 -3.00 13.19
N PHE A 107 10.61 -2.11 12.59
CA PHE A 107 10.48 -2.05 11.13
C PHE A 107 11.81 -1.67 10.45
N ALA A 108 12.52 -0.66 10.97
CA ALA A 108 13.85 -0.28 10.50
C ALA A 108 14.88 -1.39 10.71
N LYS A 109 14.81 -2.15 11.81
CA LYS A 109 15.63 -3.34 12.07
C LYS A 109 15.30 -4.49 11.12
N SER A 110 14.02 -4.74 10.84
CA SER A 110 13.60 -5.72 9.82
C SER A 110 14.00 -5.26 8.42
N TRP A 111 13.97 -3.97 8.12
CA TRP A 111 14.46 -3.40 6.86
C TRP A 111 15.99 -3.48 6.74
N TRP A 112 16.70 -3.27 7.85
CA TRP A 112 18.14 -3.50 7.94
C TRP A 112 18.50 -4.98 7.78
N GLN A 113 17.58 -5.89 8.13
CA GLN A 113 17.69 -7.32 7.81
C GLN A 113 17.25 -7.69 6.38
N VAL A 114 16.57 -6.78 5.66
CA VAL A 114 16.28 -6.87 4.22
C VAL A 114 17.51 -6.45 3.39
N ASP A 115 18.66 -6.23 4.04
CA ASP A 115 19.97 -6.35 3.40
C ASP A 115 20.01 -7.63 2.55
N LYS A 116 20.32 -7.47 1.25
CA LYS A 116 20.77 -8.50 0.26
C LYS A 116 19.84 -8.82 -0.93
N VAL A 117 19.11 -7.85 -1.49
CA VAL A 117 18.97 -7.86 -2.96
C VAL A 117 20.06 -6.95 -3.53
N SER A 118 21.26 -7.52 -3.69
CA SER A 118 22.38 -6.80 -4.29
C SER A 118 22.15 -6.67 -5.81
N PRO A 119 22.63 -5.61 -6.46
CA PRO A 119 22.59 -5.49 -7.91
C PRO A 119 23.24 -6.69 -8.63
N ILE A 120 24.29 -7.27 -8.05
CA ILE A 120 24.94 -8.48 -8.57
C ILE A 120 23.98 -9.67 -8.58
N LYS A 121 23.20 -9.87 -7.50
CA LYS A 121 22.19 -10.93 -7.44
C LYS A 121 21.09 -10.74 -8.50
N LEU A 122 20.66 -9.50 -8.74
CA LEU A 122 19.68 -9.20 -9.79
C LEU A 122 20.23 -9.53 -11.19
N PHE A 123 21.50 -9.21 -11.43
CA PHE A 123 22.22 -9.54 -12.66
C PHE A 123 22.33 -11.07 -12.86
N ASP A 124 22.82 -11.79 -11.85
CA ASP A 124 23.02 -13.24 -11.93
C ASP A 124 21.70 -14.01 -12.11
N GLU A 125 20.65 -13.60 -11.39
CA GLU A 125 19.34 -14.27 -11.44
C GLU A 125 18.44 -13.75 -12.56
N ASN A 126 18.85 -12.73 -13.29
CA ASN A 126 18.07 -12.04 -14.33
C ASN A 126 16.71 -11.54 -13.83
N LYS A 127 16.64 -10.90 -12.65
CA LYS A 127 15.38 -10.45 -12.03
C LYS A 127 15.30 -8.94 -11.91
N ILE A 128 14.07 -8.43 -11.82
CA ILE A 128 13.80 -6.99 -11.67
C ILE A 128 13.15 -6.74 -10.31
N LEU A 129 13.69 -5.77 -9.58
CA LEU A 129 13.12 -5.22 -8.36
C LEU A 129 12.78 -3.75 -8.58
N ALA A 130 11.53 -3.36 -8.33
CA ALA A 130 11.04 -2.01 -8.56
C ALA A 130 10.19 -1.49 -7.39
N GLY A 131 10.18 -0.17 -7.22
CA GLY A 131 9.28 0.55 -6.32
C GLY A 131 8.30 1.42 -7.09
N PHE A 132 7.07 1.54 -6.61
CA PHE A 132 6.04 2.40 -7.19
C PHE A 132 5.34 3.22 -6.11
N HIS A 133 5.37 4.55 -6.25
CA HIS A 133 4.73 5.46 -5.29
C HIS A 133 3.95 6.57 -6.00
N LEU A 134 2.66 6.33 -6.23
CA LEU A 134 1.78 7.21 -7.02
C LEU A 134 1.76 8.67 -6.51
N ARG A 135 1.78 8.87 -5.19
CA ARG A 135 1.77 10.23 -4.60
C ARG A 135 3.03 11.01 -4.96
N HIS A 136 4.19 10.37 -4.98
CA HIS A 136 5.44 11.05 -5.36
C HIS A 136 5.44 11.36 -6.86
N LEU A 137 4.96 10.42 -7.66
CA LEU A 137 4.83 10.60 -9.11
C LEU A 137 3.92 11.79 -9.46
N LEU A 138 2.81 11.95 -8.73
CA LEU A 138 1.87 13.05 -8.90
C LEU A 138 2.40 14.40 -8.41
N TYR A 139 2.92 14.46 -7.18
CA TYR A 139 3.12 15.74 -6.48
C TYR A 139 4.58 16.14 -6.26
N GLN A 140 5.55 15.25 -6.49
CA GLN A 140 6.97 15.52 -6.21
C GLN A 140 7.88 15.38 -7.44
N GLN A 141 7.46 14.61 -8.44
CA GLN A 141 8.30 14.26 -9.60
C GLN A 141 7.82 14.91 -10.91
N GLY A 142 6.71 15.66 -10.87
CA GLY A 142 6.20 16.40 -12.02
C GLY A 142 5.54 15.53 -13.10
N CYS A 143 5.26 14.25 -12.83
CA CYS A 143 4.73 13.30 -13.82
C CYS A 143 3.19 13.29 -13.91
N HIS A 144 2.53 14.41 -13.61
CA HIS A 144 1.08 14.53 -13.57
C HIS A 144 0.41 14.23 -14.92
N GLU A 145 0.96 14.69 -16.05
CA GLU A 145 0.41 14.41 -17.38
C GLU A 145 0.50 12.92 -17.77
N TYR A 146 1.59 12.24 -17.38
CA TYR A 146 1.69 10.79 -17.54
C TYR A 146 0.59 10.07 -16.75
N VAL A 147 0.39 10.46 -15.48
CA VAL A 147 -0.67 9.87 -14.65
C VAL A 147 -2.05 10.16 -15.21
N ARG A 148 -2.32 11.40 -15.69
CA ARG A 148 -3.57 11.77 -16.36
C ARG A 148 -3.86 10.82 -17.54
N GLY A 149 -2.87 10.58 -18.39
CA GLY A 149 -3.01 9.66 -19.52
C GLY A 149 -3.32 8.21 -19.11
N VAL A 150 -2.75 7.73 -18.00
CA VAL A 150 -3.08 6.41 -17.44
C VAL A 150 -4.51 6.39 -16.89
N VAL A 151 -4.93 7.41 -16.15
CA VAL A 151 -6.29 7.53 -15.60
C VAL A 151 -7.33 7.53 -16.72
N SER A 152 -7.10 8.25 -17.83
CA SER A 152 -8.00 8.25 -18.98
C SER A 152 -8.20 6.83 -19.56
N LYS A 153 -7.14 6.01 -19.61
CA LYS A 153 -7.25 4.61 -20.06
C LYS A 153 -8.06 3.76 -19.07
N VAL A 154 -7.86 3.97 -17.77
CA VAL A 154 -8.63 3.27 -16.73
C VAL A 154 -10.11 3.64 -16.79
N PHE A 155 -10.44 4.93 -16.99
CA PHE A 155 -11.83 5.37 -17.16
C PHE A 155 -12.48 4.77 -18.39
N LYS A 156 -11.76 4.70 -19.51
CA LYS A 156 -12.27 4.01 -20.70
C LYS A 156 -12.59 2.53 -20.43
N LEU A 157 -11.72 1.82 -19.70
CA LEU A 157 -12.00 0.43 -19.31
C LEU A 157 -13.24 0.30 -18.42
N TRP A 158 -13.45 1.27 -17.54
CA TRP A 158 -14.62 1.32 -16.65
C TRP A 158 -15.91 1.65 -17.43
N GLU A 159 -15.89 2.63 -18.33
CA GLU A 159 -16.99 2.98 -19.24
C GLU A 159 -17.37 1.79 -20.14
N ASP A 160 -16.37 1.07 -20.66
CA ASP A 160 -16.54 -0.18 -21.42
C ASP A 160 -17.06 -1.35 -20.57
N LYS A 161 -17.27 -1.16 -19.26
CA LYS A 161 -17.66 -2.19 -18.27
C LYS A 161 -16.70 -3.37 -18.18
N LYS A 162 -15.43 -3.19 -18.58
CA LYS A 162 -14.38 -4.22 -18.51
C LYS A 162 -13.79 -4.36 -17.11
N ILE A 163 -13.83 -3.29 -16.32
CA ILE A 163 -13.39 -3.29 -14.92
C ILE A 163 -14.51 -2.79 -14.01
N LYS A 164 -14.57 -3.32 -12.79
CA LYS A 164 -15.55 -2.94 -11.78
C LYS A 164 -14.84 -2.47 -10.51
N VAL A 165 -15.37 -1.42 -9.89
CA VAL A 165 -14.93 -0.98 -8.56
C VAL A 165 -15.76 -1.73 -7.52
N THR A 166 -15.07 -2.44 -6.61
CA THR A 166 -15.71 -3.08 -5.47
C THR A 166 -15.74 -2.09 -4.30
N THR A 167 -16.93 -1.56 -4.00
CA THR A 167 -17.19 -0.74 -2.82
C THR A 167 -17.57 -1.64 -1.65
N ASP A 168 -16.85 -1.50 -0.54
CA ASP A 168 -17.10 -2.24 0.70
C ASP A 168 -18.23 -1.61 1.51
N SER A 169 -18.14 -0.30 1.75
CA SER A 169 -19.09 0.43 2.58
C SER A 169 -19.00 1.92 2.34
N GLU A 170 -20.14 2.57 2.55
CA GLU A 170 -20.32 4.01 2.43
C GLU A 170 -20.72 4.57 3.78
N TRP A 171 -20.10 5.67 4.19
CA TRP A 171 -20.25 6.26 5.51
C TRP A 171 -20.53 7.75 5.41
N ALA A 172 -21.26 8.29 6.38
CA ALA A 172 -21.36 9.73 6.58
C ALA A 172 -20.03 10.29 7.10
N PHE A 173 -19.83 11.61 7.04
CA PHE A 173 -18.61 12.22 7.56
C PHE A 173 -18.49 12.08 9.08
N GLU A 174 -19.61 12.11 9.78
CA GLU A 174 -19.69 11.93 11.23
C GLU A 174 -19.24 10.53 11.67
N ASP A 175 -19.38 9.53 10.80
CA ASP A 175 -19.02 8.14 11.09
C ASP A 175 -17.56 7.80 10.65
N VAL A 176 -16.73 8.81 10.34
CA VAL A 176 -15.38 8.60 9.82
C VAL A 176 -14.49 7.77 10.75
N ALA A 177 -14.66 7.90 12.06
CA ALA A 177 -13.91 7.14 13.05
C ALA A 177 -14.17 5.62 12.91
N GLU A 178 -15.43 5.23 12.71
CA GLU A 178 -15.85 3.84 12.55
C GLU A 178 -15.42 3.29 11.19
N ALA A 179 -15.48 4.12 10.14
CA ALA A 179 -14.96 3.80 8.82
C ALA A 179 -13.44 3.54 8.86
N MET A 180 -12.68 4.39 9.57
CA MET A 180 -11.26 4.22 9.80
C MET A 180 -10.96 2.98 10.63
N GLN A 181 -11.74 2.69 11.67
CA GLN A 181 -11.59 1.48 12.47
C GLN A 181 -11.80 0.21 11.64
N LYS A 182 -12.83 0.18 10.78
CA LYS A 182 -13.07 -0.96 9.86
C LYS A 182 -11.88 -1.20 8.94
N MET A 183 -11.28 -0.13 8.41
CA MET A 183 -10.08 -0.20 7.58
C MET A 183 -8.86 -0.69 8.37
N HIS A 184 -8.67 -0.17 9.59
CA HIS A 184 -7.57 -0.55 10.48
C HIS A 184 -7.65 -2.03 10.86
N ASP A 185 -8.84 -2.51 11.22
CA ASP A 185 -9.14 -3.92 11.50
C ASP A 185 -9.03 -4.83 10.28
N ARG A 186 -8.75 -4.27 9.09
CA ARG A 186 -8.68 -4.97 7.80
C ARG A 186 -9.96 -5.75 7.48
N LYS A 187 -11.11 -5.33 8.00
CA LYS A 187 -12.42 -5.98 7.80
C LYS A 187 -13.10 -5.59 6.48
N ASN A 188 -12.58 -4.58 5.78
CA ASN A 188 -13.15 -4.14 4.51
C ASN A 188 -12.78 -5.08 3.35
N ILE A 189 -13.72 -5.27 2.43
CA ILE A 189 -13.51 -5.94 1.14
C ILE A 189 -13.78 -4.92 0.03
N GLY A 190 -12.72 -4.26 -0.42
CA GLY A 190 -12.82 -3.17 -1.40
C GLY A 190 -12.73 -1.78 -0.77
N LYS A 191 -13.27 -0.79 -1.49
CA LYS A 191 -13.13 0.63 -1.18
C LYS A 191 -14.14 1.07 -0.12
N ILE A 192 -13.67 1.80 0.89
CA ILE A 192 -14.51 2.57 1.81
C ILE A 192 -14.67 3.99 1.25
N THR A 193 -15.89 4.49 1.23
CA THR A 193 -16.25 5.81 0.69
C THR A 193 -16.95 6.65 1.75
N LEU A 194 -16.62 7.94 1.80
CA LEU A 194 -17.33 8.94 2.60
C LEU A 194 -18.26 9.72 1.67
N LEU A 195 -19.52 9.88 2.08
CA LEU A 195 -20.56 10.56 1.31
C LEU A 195 -21.08 11.75 2.09
N SER A 196 -21.10 12.92 1.45
CA SER A 196 -21.53 14.18 2.05
C SER A 196 -23.04 14.27 2.27
N ASP A 197 -23.82 13.45 1.57
CA ASP A 197 -25.29 13.43 1.57
C ASP A 197 -25.88 12.28 2.40
N LYS A 198 -25.04 11.48 3.06
CA LYS A 198 -25.48 10.33 3.86
C LYS A 198 -25.73 10.74 5.30
N ALA A 199 -26.88 10.33 5.84
CA ALA A 199 -27.19 10.52 7.25
C ALA A 199 -26.31 9.61 8.14
N PRO A 200 -25.90 10.07 9.34
CA PRO A 200 -25.08 9.30 10.26
C PRO A 200 -25.79 8.04 10.74
N LYS A 201 -25.01 7.00 11.04
CA LYS A 201 -25.58 5.78 11.63
C LYS A 201 -26.11 6.05 13.05
N PRO A 202 -27.20 5.39 13.47
CA PRO A 202 -27.67 5.50 14.85
C PRO A 202 -26.58 5.01 15.79
N GLN A 203 -25.99 5.92 16.58
CA GLN A 203 -24.98 5.57 17.58
C GLN A 203 -25.60 4.60 18.60
N GLN A 204 -25.08 3.37 18.67
CA GLN A 204 -25.34 2.50 19.81
C GLN A 204 -24.63 3.13 21.02
N LYS A 205 -25.41 3.70 21.94
CA LYS A 205 -24.87 4.27 23.19
C LYS A 205 -24.01 3.21 23.88
N ALA A 206 -22.71 3.46 23.99
CA ALA A 206 -21.84 2.69 24.87
C ALA A 206 -22.41 2.74 26.30
N PRO A 207 -22.31 1.66 27.10
CA PRO A 207 -22.72 1.68 28.49
C PRO A 207 -21.93 2.78 29.22
N LYS A 208 -22.64 3.67 29.92
CA LYS A 208 -22.03 4.69 30.78
C LYS A 208 -21.08 4.00 31.77
N GLU A 209 -19.78 4.24 31.64
CA GLU A 209 -18.82 3.91 32.70
C GLU A 209 -19.25 4.62 33.98
N LYS A 210 -19.42 3.84 35.04
CA LYS A 210 -19.65 4.37 36.38
C LYS A 210 -18.38 5.07 36.84
N GLU A 211 -18.49 6.36 37.15
CA GLU A 211 -17.49 7.11 37.92
C GLU A 211 -17.06 6.30 39.15
N LYS A 212 -15.79 5.92 39.20
CA LYS A 212 -15.15 5.55 40.47
C LYS A 212 -14.45 6.79 41.00
N SER A 213 -14.98 7.29 42.10
CA SER A 213 -14.33 8.21 43.03
C SER A 213 -12.93 7.73 43.38
N ILE A 214 -11.91 8.55 43.11
CA ILE A 214 -10.56 8.37 43.64
C ILE A 214 -10.37 9.36 44.78
N THR A 215 -10.22 8.80 45.98
CA THR A 215 -9.83 9.50 47.20
C THR A 215 -8.36 9.93 47.12
N SER A 216 -8.09 11.10 47.67
CA SER A 216 -6.80 11.78 47.82
C SER A 216 -5.68 10.92 48.40
N GLY A 217 -4.48 11.05 47.83
CA GLY A 217 -3.21 10.69 48.43
C GLY A 217 -2.07 11.44 47.74
N GLU A 218 -1.56 12.48 48.40
CA GLU A 218 -0.35 13.22 48.02
C GLU A 218 0.90 12.34 48.12
N SER A 219 1.78 12.43 47.12
CA SER A 219 3.22 12.49 47.39
C SER A 219 3.94 13.19 46.23
N THR A 220 4.60 14.27 46.59
CA THR A 220 5.52 15.10 45.81
C THR A 220 6.81 14.35 45.48
N ASP A 221 7.26 14.42 44.23
CA ASP A 221 8.69 14.55 43.95
C ASP A 221 8.91 15.15 42.54
N THR A 222 9.73 16.20 42.51
CA THR A 222 10.06 17.05 41.36
C THR A 222 11.39 16.62 40.76
N ASP A 223 11.47 16.45 39.43
CA ASP A 223 12.53 17.07 38.61
C ASP A 223 12.22 16.96 37.09
N PRO A 224 12.60 17.96 36.27
CA PRO A 224 12.08 18.12 34.91
C PRO A 224 12.94 17.40 33.86
N LYS A 225 12.30 16.84 32.84
CA LYS A 225 12.97 16.46 31.59
C LYS A 225 12.24 17.09 30.41
N ASP A 226 13.01 17.81 29.60
CA ASP A 226 12.65 18.46 28.34
C ASP A 226 11.71 17.60 27.48
N GLU A 227 10.49 18.08 27.33
CA GLU A 227 9.52 17.57 26.36
C GLU A 227 9.40 18.59 25.22
N GLN A 228 10.32 18.49 24.26
CA GLN A 228 10.16 19.19 22.98
C GLN A 228 9.12 18.45 22.15
N THR A 229 7.87 18.86 22.33
CA THR A 229 6.76 18.57 21.42
C THR A 229 7.07 19.21 20.07
N PRO A 230 7.07 18.46 18.95
CA PRO A 230 7.07 19.09 17.64
C PRO A 230 5.74 19.85 17.45
N PRO A 231 5.74 21.04 16.83
CA PRO A 231 4.53 21.82 16.69
C PRO A 231 3.50 21.09 15.81
N PRO A 232 2.20 21.38 15.98
CA PRO A 232 1.14 20.77 15.19
C PRO A 232 1.33 21.07 13.70
N TYR A 233 1.15 20.05 12.86
CA TYR A 233 1.20 20.18 11.40
C TYR A 233 0.10 21.13 10.91
N HIS A 234 0.48 22.30 10.40
CA HIS A 234 -0.43 23.23 9.76
C HIS A 234 -0.45 23.01 8.24
N PHE A 235 -1.65 22.85 7.67
CA PHE A 235 -1.91 22.52 6.27
C PHE A 235 -1.57 23.65 5.27
N ASN A 236 -1.18 24.84 5.74
CA ASN A 236 -1.02 26.05 4.90
C ASN A 236 0.41 26.34 4.43
N ASP A 237 1.41 25.54 4.78
CA ASP A 237 2.83 25.86 4.50
C ASP A 237 3.29 25.58 3.04
N TYR A 238 2.37 25.39 2.09
CA TYR A 238 2.68 25.08 0.67
C TYR A 238 2.17 26.12 -0.34
N LEU A 239 1.99 27.36 0.08
CA LEU A 239 1.73 28.47 -0.84
C LEU A 239 2.74 29.61 -0.62
N GLU A 240 4.02 29.34 -0.90
CA GLU A 240 4.94 30.41 -1.31
C GLU A 240 5.78 29.93 -2.51
N GLU A 241 5.73 30.73 -3.57
CA GLU A 241 6.35 30.54 -4.88
C GLU A 241 7.87 30.80 -4.86
N ASP A 242 8.52 30.26 -5.90
CA ASP A 242 9.86 30.56 -6.42
C ASP A 242 11.10 30.10 -5.62
N SER A 243 11.72 29.00 -6.11
CA SER A 243 13.13 28.70 -5.80
C SER A 243 13.97 28.39 -7.04
N PRO A 244 15.28 28.75 -7.06
CA PRO A 244 16.11 28.87 -8.28
C PRO A 244 16.60 27.54 -8.87
N ILE A 245 15.97 26.43 -8.50
CA ILE A 245 16.43 25.07 -8.86
C ILE A 245 16.16 24.77 -10.35
N ASN A 246 15.23 25.49 -10.99
CA ASN A 246 14.85 25.23 -12.38
C ASN A 246 15.87 25.72 -13.42
N GLU A 247 16.72 26.70 -13.11
CA GLU A 247 17.72 27.21 -14.08
C GLU A 247 18.96 26.31 -14.24
N ARG A 248 19.27 25.45 -13.26
CA ARG A 248 20.41 24.53 -13.37
C ARG A 248 20.09 23.29 -14.21
N ARG A 249 18.81 22.97 -14.41
CA ARG A 249 18.37 21.80 -15.18
C ARG A 249 18.50 22.01 -16.69
N THR A 250 18.35 23.24 -17.16
CA THR A 250 18.49 23.61 -18.58
C THR A 250 19.94 23.64 -19.08
N ARG A 251 20.95 23.76 -18.20
CA ARG A 251 22.36 23.75 -18.63
C ARG A 251 22.98 22.36 -18.77
N LEU A 252 22.48 21.35 -18.05
CA LEU A 252 23.04 19.98 -18.10
C LEU A 252 22.51 19.15 -19.27
N PHE A 253 21.41 19.56 -19.92
CA PHE A 253 20.85 18.86 -21.08
C PHE A 253 21.44 19.28 -22.44
N ASN A 254 22.23 20.37 -22.50
CA ASN A 254 22.84 20.84 -23.76
C ASN A 254 24.31 20.44 -23.97
N SER A 255 24.90 19.65 -23.09
CA SER A 255 26.34 19.30 -23.14
C SER A 255 26.64 17.81 -23.32
N SER A 256 25.67 17.01 -23.77
CA SER A 256 25.86 15.56 -24.02
C SER A 256 25.47 15.14 -25.44
N GLU A 257 25.76 15.98 -26.43
CA GLU A 257 26.05 15.52 -27.79
C GLU A 257 27.55 15.68 -27.99
N VAL A 258 28.26 14.55 -28.16
CA VAL A 258 29.50 14.34 -28.94
C VAL A 258 30.23 13.10 -28.40
N ALA A 259 30.62 12.23 -29.34
CA ALA A 259 31.51 11.06 -29.25
C ALA A 259 30.85 9.70 -28.93
N ILE A 260 30.30 9.08 -29.97
CA ILE A 260 30.45 7.63 -30.20
C ILE A 260 31.24 7.50 -31.52
N ASP A 261 32.47 7.01 -31.41
CA ASP A 261 33.22 6.25 -32.41
C ASP A 261 33.77 5.02 -31.70
#